data_AF-A0A853PYE5-F1
#
_entry.id   AF-A0A853PYE5-F1
#
_cell.length_a   1.000
_cell.length_b   1.000
_cell.length_c   1.000
_cell.angle_alpha   90.00
_cell.angle_beta   90.00
_cell.angle_gamma   90.00
#
_symmetry.space_group_name_H-M   'P 1'
#
loop_
_entity.id
_entity.type
_entity.pdbx_description
1 polymer ?
#
loop_
_entity_poly.entity_id
_entity_poly.type
_entity_poly.pdbx_seq_one_letter_code
_entity_poly.pdbx_strand_id
1 'polypeptide(L)'
;MQIASQIYKIETPANGLCFASAGQPVYITRRFDINTDGRKIAQEDSAVLLRKNELSDGAHFKHKGNYALIAEKVKQYIPAWHIALERLFQLIIFNYFYGNDCAHLKNFSL
;
A
#
# COMPACT_ATOMS: atom_id res chain seq x y z
N MET A 1 -10.93 1.11 -3.90
CA MET A 1 -10.62 -0.33 -3.74
C MET A 1 -11.51 -1.23 -4.59
N GLN A 2 -12.84 -1.13 -4.54
CA GLN A 2 -13.74 -1.99 -5.34
C GLN A 2 -13.47 -1.96 -6.85
N ILE A 3 -13.31 -0.78 -7.46
CA ILE A 3 -12.99 -0.66 -8.89
C ILE A 3 -11.63 -1.32 -9.23
N ALA A 4 -10.60 -1.09 -8.40
CA ALA A 4 -9.27 -1.68 -8.57
C ALA A 4 -9.35 -3.22 -8.61
N SER A 5 -10.08 -3.83 -7.68
CA SER A 5 -10.23 -5.29 -7.61
C SER A 5 -11.15 -5.86 -8.69
N GLN A 6 -12.35 -5.30 -8.87
CA GLN A 6 -13.37 -5.89 -9.72
C GLN A 6 -13.08 -5.70 -11.21
N ILE A 7 -12.62 -4.51 -11.60
CA ILE A 7 -12.41 -4.14 -12.99
C ILE A 7 -10.97 -4.42 -13.42
N TYR A 8 -9.98 -3.94 -12.65
CA TYR A 8 -8.57 -4.01 -13.02
C TYR A 8 -7.85 -5.26 -12.49
N LYS A 9 -8.53 -6.07 -11.67
CA LYS A 9 -7.97 -7.27 -11.03
C LYS A 9 -6.70 -6.98 -10.20
N ILE A 10 -6.59 -5.75 -9.70
CA ILE A 10 -5.51 -5.35 -8.78
C ILE A 10 -5.79 -5.99 -7.43
N GLU A 11 -4.75 -6.59 -6.85
CA GLU A 11 -4.83 -7.17 -5.51
C GLU A 11 -5.13 -6.08 -4.48
N THR A 12 -6.25 -6.22 -3.79
CA THR A 12 -6.66 -5.30 -2.72
C THR A 12 -7.17 -6.10 -1.54
N PRO A 13 -6.96 -5.65 -0.29
CA PRO A 13 -7.62 -6.26 0.85
C PRO A 13 -9.14 -6.26 0.70
N ALA A 14 -9.76 -7.31 1.21
CA ALA A 14 -11.21 -7.38 1.32
C ALA A 14 -11.72 -6.15 2.08
N ASN A 15 -12.67 -5.43 1.48
CA ASN A 15 -13.17 -4.17 2.00
C ASN A 15 -14.67 -4.06 1.76
N GLY A 16 -15.32 -3.21 2.54
CA GLY A 16 -16.75 -3.00 2.46
C GLY A 16 -17.19 -1.70 3.13
N LEU A 17 -18.45 -1.37 2.92
CA LEU A 17 -19.14 -0.28 3.58
C LEU A 17 -20.19 -0.90 4.52
N CYS A 18 -20.18 -0.49 5.78
CA CYS A 18 -21.24 -0.81 6.72
C CYS A 18 -21.79 0.48 7.35
N PHE A 19 -22.84 0.36 8.15
CA PHE A 19 -23.46 1.48 8.83
C PHE A 19 -23.41 1.23 10.35
N ALA A 20 -22.96 2.23 11.10
CA ALA A 20 -23.04 2.22 12.55
C ALA A 20 -24.50 2.24 13.02
N SER A 21 -24.75 1.97 14.31
CA SER A 21 -26.10 1.96 14.88
C SER A 21 -26.86 3.28 14.66
N ALA A 22 -26.16 4.41 14.59
CA ALA A 22 -26.71 5.73 14.29
C ALA A 22 -26.82 6.04 12.78
N GLY A 23 -26.60 5.06 11.89
CA GLY A 23 -26.69 5.22 10.43
C GLY A 23 -25.46 5.85 9.76
N GLN A 24 -24.39 6.14 10.50
CA GLN A 24 -23.16 6.69 9.92
C GLN A 24 -22.45 5.64 9.05
N PRO A 25 -22.07 5.97 7.80
CA PRO A 25 -21.30 5.06 6.96
C PRO A 25 -19.89 4.86 7.51
N VAL A 26 -19.44 3.61 7.56
CA VAL A 26 -18.12 3.20 8.01
C VAL A 26 -17.48 2.33 6.92
N TYR A 27 -16.31 2.77 6.45
CA TYR A 27 -15.50 1.97 5.55
C TYR A 27 -14.63 1.01 6.34
N ILE A 28 -14.73 -0.28 6.03
CA ILE A 28 -13.96 -1.34 6.68
C ILE A 28 -13.03 -1.99 5.67
N THR A 29 -11.80 -2.26 6.11
CA THR A 29 -10.81 -3.02 5.35
C THR A 29 -10.27 -4.12 6.25
N ARG A 30 -10.32 -5.37 5.78
CA ARG A 30 -9.72 -6.50 6.47
C ARG A 30 -8.20 -6.33 6.43
N ARG A 31 -7.57 -6.44 7.61
CA ARG A 31 -6.11 -6.48 7.74
C ARG A 31 -5.53 -7.65 6.95
N PHE A 32 -4.43 -7.38 6.25
CA PHE A 32 -3.70 -8.34 5.43
C PHE A 32 -2.35 -8.74 6.04
N ASP A 33 -2.03 -8.22 7.21
CA ASP A 33 -0.88 -8.61 8.04
C ASP A 33 -1.25 -9.66 9.11
N ILE A 34 -2.42 -10.30 8.97
CA ILE A 34 -2.89 -11.38 9.85
C ILE A 34 -3.18 -12.61 8.99
N ASN A 35 -2.50 -13.72 9.31
CA ASN A 35 -2.68 -14.99 8.62
C ASN A 35 -3.98 -15.70 9.04
N THR A 36 -4.38 -16.74 8.32
CA THR A 36 -5.63 -17.49 8.57
C THR A 36 -5.68 -18.17 9.94
N ASP A 37 -4.53 -18.42 10.55
CA ASP A 37 -4.38 -18.98 11.89
C ASP A 37 -4.28 -17.91 13.00
N GLY A 38 -4.44 -16.63 12.65
CA GLY A 38 -4.39 -15.50 13.58
C GLY A 38 -2.98 -14.99 13.88
N ARG A 39 -1.92 -15.59 13.34
CA ARG A 39 -0.55 -15.09 13.52
C ARG A 39 -0.32 -13.83 12.69
N LYS A 40 0.50 -12.92 13.22
CA LYS A 40 0.90 -11.69 12.52
C LYS A 40 1.96 -12.00 11.47
N ILE A 41 1.85 -11.36 10.32
CA ILE A 41 2.85 -11.34 9.26
C ILE A 41 3.66 -10.05 9.45
N ALA A 42 4.99 -10.16 9.46
CA ALA A 42 5.85 -8.98 9.51
C ALA A 42 5.69 -8.21 8.20
N GLN A 43 5.41 -6.91 8.32
CA GLN A 43 5.17 -6.03 7.18
C GLN A 43 5.75 -4.66 7.47
N GLU A 44 6.46 -4.09 6.51
CA GLU A 44 7.10 -2.79 6.63
C GLU A 44 6.71 -1.87 5.48
N ASP A 45 6.42 -0.61 5.79
CA ASP A 45 6.12 0.39 4.77
C ASP A 45 7.40 0.90 4.09
N SER A 46 7.24 1.53 2.91
CA SER A 46 8.39 2.00 2.14
C SER A 46 9.15 3.14 2.83
N ALA A 47 8.54 3.86 3.78
CA ALA A 47 9.28 4.84 4.56
C ALA A 47 10.27 4.13 5.50
N VAL A 48 9.86 3.05 6.15
CA VAL A 48 10.76 2.20 6.96
C VAL A 48 11.85 1.57 6.10
N LEU A 49 11.49 0.98 4.95
CA LEU A 49 12.47 0.35 4.05
C LEU A 49 13.51 1.33 3.49
N LEU A 50 13.13 2.60 3.34
CA LEU A 50 14.02 3.69 2.94
C LEU A 50 14.67 4.41 4.14
N ARG A 51 14.42 3.94 5.37
CA ARG A 51 14.94 4.50 6.63
C ARG A 51 14.60 5.98 6.81
N LYS A 52 13.40 6.38 6.40
CA LYS A 52 12.88 7.74 6.53
C LYS A 52 11.96 7.86 7.73
N ASN A 53 12.13 8.91 8.51
CA ASN A 53 11.30 9.19 9.67
C ASN A 53 11.24 10.70 9.94
N GLU A 54 10.35 11.09 10.85
CA GLU A 54 10.14 12.50 11.17
C GLU A 54 11.36 13.17 11.82
N LEU A 55 12.13 12.44 12.64
CA LEU A 55 13.29 12.98 13.34
C LEU A 55 14.43 13.36 12.38
N SER A 56 14.72 12.51 11.39
CA SER A 56 15.81 12.73 10.42
C SER A 56 15.38 13.47 9.15
N ASP A 57 14.12 13.32 8.73
CA ASP A 57 13.65 13.80 7.43
C ASP A 57 12.51 14.86 7.56
N GLY A 58 12.08 15.20 8.77
CA GLY A 58 11.05 16.20 9.07
C GLY A 58 9.61 15.70 8.89
N ALA A 59 8.62 16.52 9.29
CA ALA A 59 7.20 16.14 9.33
C ALA A 59 6.61 15.59 8.02
N HIS A 60 7.18 15.99 6.87
CA HIS A 60 6.73 15.55 5.54
C HIS A 60 7.56 14.39 4.96
N PHE A 61 8.32 13.65 5.77
CA PHE A 61 9.21 12.57 5.32
C PHE A 61 8.53 11.55 4.41
N LYS A 62 7.24 11.25 4.64
CA LYS A 62 6.46 10.30 3.83
C LYS A 62 6.36 10.69 2.36
N HIS A 63 6.51 11.98 2.04
CA HIS A 63 6.51 12.52 0.67
C HIS A 63 7.92 12.65 0.09
N LYS A 64 8.98 12.45 0.88
CA LYS A 64 10.38 12.61 0.46
C LYS A 64 10.93 11.33 -0.17
N GLY A 65 10.22 10.75 -1.13
CA GLY A 65 10.62 9.55 -1.87
C GLY A 65 10.07 9.54 -3.28
N ASN A 66 10.37 8.47 -4.04
CA ASN A 66 9.85 8.28 -5.39
C ASN A 66 9.70 6.78 -5.69
N TYR A 67 8.98 6.47 -6.76
CA TYR A 67 8.71 5.07 -7.15
C TYR A 67 9.97 4.28 -7.55
N ALA A 68 11.02 4.95 -8.04
CA ALA A 68 12.28 4.27 -8.37
C ALA A 68 12.97 3.74 -7.10
N LEU A 69 12.98 4.51 -6.01
CA LEU A 69 13.50 4.08 -4.71
C LEU A 69 12.67 2.92 -4.13
N ILE A 70 11.34 2.93 -4.29
CA ILE A 70 10.49 1.80 -3.90
C ILE A 70 10.86 0.55 -4.73
N ALA A 71 11.03 0.71 -6.05
CA ALA A 71 11.40 -0.37 -6.96
C ALA A 71 12.77 -0.99 -6.62
N GLU A 72 13.74 -0.20 -6.17
CA GLU A 72 15.01 -0.70 -5.65
C GLU A 72 14.82 -1.61 -4.43
N LYS A 73 13.93 -1.23 -3.50
CA LYS A 73 13.61 -2.04 -2.31
C LYS A 73 12.86 -3.32 -2.68
N VAL A 74 11.95 -3.26 -3.65
CA VAL A 74 11.29 -4.45 -4.22
C VAL A 74 12.34 -5.44 -4.76
N LYS A 75 13.29 -4.96 -5.59
CA LYS A 75 14.38 -5.80 -6.13
C LYS A 75 15.28 -6.38 -5.03
N GLN A 76 15.50 -5.61 -3.97
CA GLN A 76 16.36 -6.01 -2.86
C GLN A 76 15.74 -7.12 -2.00
N TYR A 77 14.45 -7.04 -1.70
CA TYR A 77 13.82 -7.87 -0.67
C TYR A 77 12.87 -8.96 -1.22
N ILE A 78 12.41 -8.86 -2.46
CA ILE A 78 11.47 -9.83 -3.02
C ILE A 78 12.20 -10.76 -4.00
N PRO A 79 12.28 -12.08 -3.73
CA PRO A 79 12.91 -13.02 -4.67
C PRO A 79 12.27 -13.00 -6.06
N ALA A 80 10.94 -12.90 -6.12
CA ALA A 80 10.16 -12.79 -7.36
C ALA A 80 9.96 -11.32 -7.83
N TRP A 81 11.00 -10.50 -7.74
CA TRP A 81 10.89 -9.05 -7.94
C TRP A 81 10.38 -8.64 -9.33
N HIS A 82 10.56 -9.43 -10.39
CA HIS A 82 10.02 -9.12 -11.73
C HIS A 82 8.49 -8.98 -11.69
N ILE A 83 7.81 -9.95 -11.06
CA ILE A 83 6.34 -9.95 -10.90
C ILE A 83 5.92 -8.81 -9.97
N ALA A 84 6.68 -8.57 -8.90
CA ALA A 84 6.36 -7.50 -7.96
C ALA A 84 6.52 -6.09 -8.59
N LEU A 85 7.50 -5.89 -9.46
CA LEU A 85 7.67 -4.63 -10.20
C LEU A 85 6.53 -4.41 -11.20
N GLU A 86 6.06 -5.46 -11.87
CA GLU A 86 4.87 -5.37 -12.73
C GLU A 86 3.65 -4.91 -11.92
N ARG A 87 3.41 -5.50 -10.76
CA ARG A 87 2.33 -5.10 -9.84
C ARG A 87 2.50 -3.67 -9.33
N LEU A 88 3.71 -3.26 -8.96
CA LEU A 88 4.00 -1.88 -8.56
C LEU A 88 3.69 -0.91 -9.71
N PHE A 89 4.10 -1.23 -10.93
CA PHE A 89 3.84 -0.39 -12.10
C PHE A 89 2.34 -0.28 -12.41
N GLN A 90 1.60 -1.39 -12.30
CA GLN A 90 0.14 -1.39 -12.42
C GLN A 90 -0.52 -0.46 -11.39
N LEU A 91 -0.05 -0.48 -10.14
CA LEU A 91 -0.53 0.43 -9.09
C LEU A 91 -0.22 1.89 -9.39
N ILE A 92 0.97 2.19 -9.91
CA ILE A 92 1.37 3.56 -10.30
C ILE A 92 0.44 4.10 -11.39
N ILE A 93 0.20 3.31 -12.44
CA ILE A 93 -0.72 3.69 -13.53
C ILE A 93 -2.14 3.85 -13.01
N PHE A 94 -2.62 2.93 -12.16
CA PHE A 94 -3.95 3.03 -11.57
C PHE A 94 -4.10 4.32 -10.75
N ASN A 95 -3.14 4.64 -9.88
CA ASN A 95 -3.15 5.86 -9.09
C ASN A 95 -3.14 7.11 -9.97
N TYR A 96 -2.41 7.09 -11.08
CA TYR A 96 -2.40 8.19 -12.05
C TYR A 96 -3.78 8.40 -12.69
N PHE A 97 -4.42 7.34 -13.21
CA PHE A 97 -5.74 7.46 -13.85
C PHE A 97 -6.85 7.94 -12.93
N TYR A 98 -6.80 7.54 -11.66
CA TYR A 98 -7.81 7.92 -10.67
C TYR A 98 -7.43 9.16 -9.85
N GLY A 99 -6.32 9.83 -10.20
CA GLY A 99 -5.89 11.06 -9.52
C GLY A 99 -5.60 10.88 -8.03
N ASN A 100 -5.09 9.71 -7.62
CA ASN A 100 -4.71 9.46 -6.23
C ASN A 100 -3.39 10.18 -5.89
N ASP A 101 -3.50 11.43 -5.47
CA ASP A 101 -2.38 12.31 -5.11
C ASP A 101 -1.72 11.97 -3.76
N CYS A 102 -2.34 11.08 -2.97
CA CYS A 102 -1.86 10.68 -1.65
C CYS A 102 -1.03 9.39 -1.67
N ALA A 103 -0.64 8.86 -2.84
CA ALA A 103 0.17 7.65 -2.97
C ALA A 103 1.64 7.84 -2.54
N HIS A 104 1.88 8.07 -1.25
CA HIS A 104 3.18 8.34 -0.63
C HIS A 104 3.83 7.10 0.01
N LEU A 105 5.05 7.22 0.54
CA LEU A 105 5.85 6.08 1.03
C LEU A 105 5.14 5.15 2.03
N LYS A 106 4.27 5.68 2.89
CA LYS A 106 3.51 4.87 3.87
C LYS A 106 2.36 4.04 3.29
N ASN A 107 2.04 4.23 2.01
CA ASN A 107 0.95 3.51 1.32
C ASN A 107 1.44 2.31 0.50
N PHE A 108 2.74 2.01 0.54
CA PHE A 108 3.35 0.86 -0.10
C PHE A 108 4.13 0.07 0.94
N SER A 109 3.92 -1.24 1.01
CA SER A 109 4.56 -2.11 1.99
C SER A 109 5.01 -3.42 1.35
N LEU A 110 6.00 -4.05 1.99
CA LEU A 110 6.50 -5.40 1.69
C LEU A 110 6.21 -6.33 2.86
#